data_AF-A0A3C1KRR3-F1
#
_entry.id   AF-A0A3C1KRR3-F1
#
_cell.length_a   1.000
_cell.length_b   1.000
_cell.length_c   1.000
_cell.angle_alpha   90.00
_cell.angle_beta   90.00
_cell.angle_gamma   90.00
#
_symmetry.space_group_name_H-M   'P 1'
#
loop_
_entity.id
_entity.type
_entity.pdbx_description
1 polymer ?
#
loop_
_entity_poly.entity_id
_entity_poly.type
_entity_poly.pdbx_seq_one_letter_code
_entity_poly.pdbx_strand_id
1 'polypeptide(L)'
;LPPAAAAAPDYHPAFDARSTALSYSSEQIYRALGLWPLLQRWLCPIETIHVSSRGHFGSSVLRAVDYDWDALGHVVENAWLG
;
A
#
# COMPACT_ATOMS: atom_id res chain seq x y z
N LEU A 1 -11.79 11.86 23.39
CA LEU A 1 -11.76 10.39 23.54
C LEU A 1 -10.72 9.87 22.56
N PRO A 2 -9.70 9.12 22.98
CA PRO A 2 -8.86 8.40 22.01
C PRO A 2 -9.77 7.45 21.21
N PRO A 3 -9.52 7.23 19.91
CA PRO A 3 -10.29 6.24 19.16
C PRO A 3 -10.19 4.88 19.85
N ALA A 4 -11.32 4.17 19.93
CA ALA A 4 -11.35 2.80 20.41
C ALA A 4 -10.27 2.01 19.67
N ALA A 5 -9.44 1.27 20.42
CA ALA A 5 -8.32 0.52 19.89
C ALA A 5 -8.73 -0.18 18.59
N ALA A 6 -8.15 0.24 17.47
CA ALA A 6 -8.52 -0.28 16.17
C ALA A 6 -8.35 -1.80 16.21
N ALA A 7 -9.45 -2.51 15.98
CA ALA A 7 -9.44 -3.97 15.87
C ALA A 7 -8.51 -4.36 14.72
N ALA A 8 -7.74 -5.44 14.90
CA ALA A 8 -6.91 -5.97 13.82
C ALA A 8 -7.78 -6.25 12.58
N PRO A 9 -7.24 -6.07 11.36
CA PRO A 9 -7.99 -6.35 10.14
C PRO A 9 -8.47 -7.80 10.17
N ASP A 10 -9.78 -7.97 10.03
CA ASP A 10 -10.42 -9.28 9.96
C ASP A 10 -10.31 -9.82 8.53
N TYR A 11 -9.76 -11.02 8.39
CA TYR A 11 -9.68 -11.70 7.10
C TYR A 11 -11.10 -11.96 6.56
N HIS A 12 -11.48 -11.31 5.47
CA HIS A 12 -12.82 -11.44 4.90
C HIS A 12 -12.79 -12.20 3.55
N PRO A 13 -13.11 -13.51 3.52
CA PRO A 13 -12.98 -14.34 2.33
C PRO A 13 -13.93 -13.99 1.18
N ALA A 14 -14.93 -13.11 1.42
CA ALA A 14 -15.77 -12.57 0.34
C ALA A 14 -15.08 -11.44 -0.44
N PHE A 15 -13.98 -10.87 0.07
CA PHE A 15 -13.08 -10.06 -0.74
C PHE A 15 -12.18 -10.99 -1.54
N ASP A 16 -12.13 -10.78 -2.86
CA ASP A 16 -11.33 -11.62 -3.74
C ASP A 16 -9.82 -11.47 -3.49
N ALA A 17 -9.05 -12.41 -4.02
CA ALA A 17 -7.59 -12.44 -3.91
C ALA A 17 -6.88 -11.31 -4.69
N ARG A 18 -7.57 -10.24 -5.07
CA ARG A 18 -6.90 -9.07 -5.68
C ARG A 18 -6.10 -8.34 -4.61
N SER A 19 -4.99 -7.77 -5.07
CA SER A 19 -4.20 -6.86 -4.27
C SER A 19 -4.53 -5.41 -4.63
N THR A 20 -4.48 -4.53 -3.64
CA THR A 20 -4.59 -3.08 -3.82
C THR A 20 -3.22 -2.45 -3.59
N ALA A 21 -2.82 -1.57 -4.51
CA ALA A 21 -1.67 -0.69 -4.32
C ALA A 21 -2.12 0.58 -3.59
N LEU A 22 -1.54 0.80 -2.42
CA LEU A 22 -1.64 2.02 -1.62
C LEU A 22 -0.51 2.97 -2.02
N SER A 23 -0.86 4.21 -2.34
CA SER A 23 0.13 5.27 -2.52
C SER A 23 0.79 5.64 -1.18
N TYR A 24 1.93 6.30 -1.24
CA TYR A 24 2.55 6.93 -0.07
C TYR A 24 1.56 7.82 0.72
N SER A 25 0.71 8.59 0.02
CA SER A 25 -0.30 9.43 0.67
C SER A 25 -1.36 8.63 1.42
N SER A 26 -1.80 7.48 0.88
CA SER A 26 -2.72 6.57 1.58
C SER A 26 -2.08 6.02 2.86
N GLU A 27 -0.81 5.64 2.82
CA GLU A 27 -0.05 5.25 4.01
C GLU A 27 -0.04 6.35 5.08
N GLN A 28 0.24 7.60 4.70
CA GLN A 28 0.23 8.73 5.65
C GLN A 28 -1.14 8.89 6.32
N ILE A 29 -2.23 8.69 5.58
CA ILE A 29 -3.59 8.70 6.12
C ILE A 29 -3.79 7.55 7.12
N TYR A 30 -3.42 6.32 6.77
CA TYR A 30 -3.54 5.17 7.69
C TYR A 30 -2.70 5.34 8.97
N ARG A 31 -1.52 5.96 8.87
CA ARG A 31 -0.70 6.33 10.03
C ARG A 31 -1.39 7.38 10.89
N ALA A 32 -1.93 8.43 10.30
CA ALA A 32 -2.65 9.48 11.01
C ALA A 32 -3.92 8.95 11.72
N LEU A 33 -4.59 7.94 11.13
CA LEU A 33 -5.73 7.26 11.73
C LEU A 33 -5.33 6.21 12.80
N GLY A 34 -4.04 5.96 13.01
CA GLY A 34 -3.55 4.94 13.94
C GLY A 34 -3.74 3.49 13.49
N LEU A 35 -4.06 3.27 12.21
CA LEU A 35 -4.34 1.94 11.64
C LEU A 35 -3.08 1.24 11.10
N TRP A 36 -2.01 1.99 10.86
CA TRP A 36 -0.77 1.46 10.28
C TRP A 36 -0.18 0.25 11.02
N PRO A 37 -0.11 0.23 12.38
CA PRO A 37 0.47 -0.92 13.09
C PRO A 37 -0.26 -2.24 12.87
N LEU A 38 -1.54 -2.19 12.47
CA LEU A 38 -2.37 -3.35 12.20
C LEU A 38 -2.17 -3.87 10.77
N LEU A 39 -1.96 -2.96 9.82
CA LEU A 39 -1.78 -3.26 8.40
C LEU A 39 -0.34 -3.66 8.04
N GLN A 40 0.66 -3.06 8.69
CA GLN A 40 2.09 -3.19 8.28
C GLN A 40 2.60 -4.62 8.14
N ARG A 41 2.01 -5.60 8.84
CA ARG A 41 2.39 -7.01 8.76
C ARG A 41 1.94 -7.71 7.46
N TRP A 42 0.98 -7.11 6.76
CA TRP A 42 0.36 -7.62 5.52
C TRP A 42 0.72 -6.79 4.30
N LEU A 43 1.52 -5.74 4.49
CA LEU A 43 1.93 -4.80 3.46
C LEU A 43 3.26 -5.23 2.83
N CYS A 44 3.35 -5.17 1.51
CA CYS A 44 4.57 -5.37 0.75
C CYS A 44 5.02 -4.03 0.15
N PRO A 45 6.27 -3.58 0.36
CA PRO A 45 6.72 -2.28 -0.14
C PRO A 45 6.86 -2.26 -1.67
N ILE A 46 6.53 -1.13 -2.28
CA ILE A 46 6.78 -0.85 -3.70
C ILE A 46 8.07 -0.05 -3.82
N GLU A 47 9.18 -0.73 -4.11
CA GLU A 47 10.49 -0.08 -4.24
C GLU A 47 10.67 0.59 -5.61
N THR A 48 10.09 0.00 -6.66
CA THR A 48 10.24 0.47 -8.05
C THR A 48 8.91 0.36 -8.80
N ILE A 49 8.55 1.40 -9.55
CA ILE A 49 7.44 1.40 -10.51
C ILE A 49 8.00 1.61 -11.90
N HIS A 50 7.79 0.64 -12.79
CA HIS A 50 8.14 0.75 -14.21
C HIS A 50 6.85 0.81 -15.04
N VAL A 51 6.62 1.94 -15.69
CA VAL A 51 5.47 2.15 -16.58
C VAL A 51 5.96 2.19 -18.02
N SER A 52 5.40 1.31 -18.84
CA SER A 52 5.61 1.28 -20.29
C SER A 52 4.29 0.98 -20.99
N SER A 53 4.18 1.37 -22.26
CA SER A 53 2.99 1.10 -23.07
C SER A 53 3.38 0.24 -24.26
N ARG A 54 2.71 -0.91 -24.40
CA ARG A 54 2.97 -1.84 -25.50
C ARG A 54 2.76 -1.13 -26.85
N GLY A 55 3.74 -1.25 -27.74
CA GLY A 55 3.70 -0.65 -29.07
C GLY A 55 4.05 0.86 -29.11
N HIS A 56 4.38 1.47 -27.98
CA HIS A 56 4.81 2.87 -27.90
C HIS A 56 6.26 2.94 -27.41
N PHE A 57 7.04 3.87 -27.97
CA PHE A 57 8.41 4.11 -27.52
C PHE A 57 8.42 4.93 -26.22
N GLY A 58 9.30 4.56 -25.30
CA GLY A 58 9.50 5.24 -24.03
C GLY A 58 9.01 4.43 -22.83
N SER A 59 9.59 4.74 -21.67
CA SER A 59 9.17 4.22 -20.38
C SER A 59 9.44 5.27 -19.31
N SER A 60 8.78 5.12 -18.16
CA SER A 60 9.07 5.88 -16.95
C SER A 60 9.37 4.90 -15.84
N VAL A 61 10.46 5.15 -15.13
CA VAL A 61 10.88 4.35 -13.98
C VAL A 61 10.98 5.28 -12.79
N LEU A 62 10.26 4.95 -11.73
CA LEU A 62 10.35 5.61 -10.43
C LEU A 62 10.98 4.61 -9.47
N ARG A 63 11.94 5.05 -8.66
CA ARG A 63 12.54 4.24 -7.58
C ARG A 63 12.45 5.01 -6.28
N ALA A 64 12.09 4.35 -5.19
CA ALA A 64 11.97 4.97 -3.88
C ALA A 64 13.26 5.72 -3.46
N VAL A 65 14.41 5.09 -3.77
CA VAL A 65 15.75 5.64 -3.50
C VAL A 65 16.04 6.97 -4.21
N ASP A 66 15.39 7.25 -5.36
CA ASP A 66 15.59 8.51 -6.08
C ASP A 66 14.93 9.70 -5.35
N TYR A 67 14.03 9.42 -4.39
CA TYR A 67 13.30 10.42 -3.59
C TYR A 67 13.68 10.38 -2.11
N ASP A 68 14.65 9.57 -1.71
CA ASP A 68 15.01 9.30 -0.30
C ASP A 68 13.80 8.80 0.52
N TRP A 69 12.96 7.96 -0.11
CA TRP A 69 11.81 7.34 0.53
C TRP A 69 12.07 5.86 0.79
N ASP A 70 11.50 5.33 1.87
CA ASP A 70 11.56 3.89 2.17
C ASP A 70 10.85 3.06 1.09
N ALA A 71 9.71 3.55 0.59
CA ALA A 71 8.93 2.94 -0.48
C ALA A 71 8.11 4.00 -1.23
N LEU A 72 7.77 3.73 -2.49
CA LEU A 72 6.85 4.55 -3.29
C LEU A 72 5.38 4.39 -2.84
N GLY A 73 5.11 3.31 -2.12
CA GLY A 73 3.81 2.88 -1.66
C GLY A 73 3.87 1.43 -1.19
N HIS A 74 2.72 0.81 -0.97
CA HIS A 74 2.63 -0.56 -0.49
C HIS A 74 1.53 -1.32 -1.20
N VAL A 75 1.68 -2.63 -1.36
CA VAL A 75 0.64 -3.54 -1.87
C VAL A 75 0.12 -4.38 -0.71
N VAL A 76 -1.19 -4.58 -0.66
CA VAL A 76 -1.87 -5.43 0.32
C VAL A 76 -2.96 -6.24 -0.36
N GLU A 77 -3.17 -7.48 0.07
CA GLU A 77 -4.33 -8.26 -0.38
C GLU A 77 -5.61 -7.67 0.21
N ASN A 78 -6.66 -7.56 -0.59
CA ASN A 78 -7.92 -6.93 -0.17
C ASN A 78 -8.55 -7.59 1.06
N ALA A 79 -8.28 -8.88 1.28
CA ALA A 79 -8.73 -9.61 2.45
C ALA A 79 -8.25 -9.01 3.79
N TRP A 80 -7.20 -8.18 3.80
CA TRP A 80 -6.66 -7.51 4.98
C TRP A 80 -7.06 -6.04 5.12
N LEU A 81 -7.82 -5.49 4.16
CA LEU A 81 -8.28 -4.10 4.21
C LEU A 81 -9.68 -3.96 4.83
N GLY A 82 -10.48 -5.03 4.81
CA GLY A 82 -11.84 -5.07 5.36
C GLY A 82 -12.94 -4.70 4.36
#